data_AF-A0A0D2FFY0-F1
#
_entry.id   AF-A0A0D2FFY0-F1
#
_cell.length_a   1.000
_cell.length_b   1.000
_cell.length_c   1.000
_cell.angle_alpha   90.00
_cell.angle_beta   90.00
_cell.angle_gamma   90.00
#
_symmetry.space_group_name_H-M   'P 1'
#
loop_
_entity.id
_entity.type
_entity.pdbx_description
1 polymer ?
#
loop_
_entity_poly.entity_id
_entity_poly.type
_entity_poly.pdbx_seq_one_letter_code
_entity_poly.pdbx_strand_id
1 'polypeptide(L)'
;MSAKFVLALSVSFLVLSSPVFAKVSAPAANICTWTDAMPVLYHEYGTDVCPPRFRLKPGSGDCQDDPGSFNVVDCASFCEMRTEFRYGQEVPYHVMPMCTGGTSCTLTENRHVGSNWKFKLNGNYKTGPFTAGVAGGYNEKAGQSESFKYSKDLKHNECGYFTFIPIMRDTCGTYTEGQLDKYNNPAAECKSTRTVGNACCSQAVTVTDRFYWFTRVVRGVAVFVYLNCDTLEPLEDKYQESPFNKPGVRLPRGLGLTNAYKDIWFASQFKTLASQSDSAVCNDRKDVNATDCMEVLADVTDRGADVVPLSNTAKGNGITIGAFNSCIMHLSFNEEWTPGRCVVSYLEIAAAAQTVFDTCTNNNTGMIGGSHVVRRIGECGATVSFLSKSTPL
;
A
#
# COMPACT_ATOMS: atom_id res chain seq x y z
N MET A 1 4.52 59.88 -22.35
CA MET A 1 3.16 60.22 -22.84
C MET A 1 2.16 59.50 -21.95
N SER A 2 1.32 60.26 -21.25
CA SER A 2 0.44 59.80 -20.17
C SER A 2 -0.84 59.17 -20.75
N ALA A 3 -0.98 57.85 -20.62
CA ALA A 3 -2.16 57.12 -21.09
C ALA A 3 -3.26 57.18 -20.03
N LYS A 4 -4.36 57.86 -20.38
CA LYS A 4 -5.52 58.13 -19.55
C LYS A 4 -6.31 56.84 -19.30
N PHE A 5 -6.41 56.43 -18.04
CA PHE A 5 -7.29 55.36 -17.57
C PHE A 5 -8.76 55.80 -17.67
N VAL A 6 -9.55 55.14 -18.50
CA VAL A 6 -11.01 55.32 -18.57
C VAL A 6 -11.66 54.27 -17.66
N LEU A 7 -12.18 54.73 -16.53
CA LEU A 7 -12.89 53.92 -15.54
C LEU A 7 -14.35 53.75 -16.00
N ALA A 8 -14.69 52.62 -16.61
CA ALA A 8 -16.06 52.29 -16.98
C ALA A 8 -16.80 51.68 -15.78
N LEU A 9 -17.65 52.47 -15.12
CA LEU A 9 -18.62 51.99 -14.14
C LEU A 9 -19.68 51.12 -14.85
N SER A 10 -19.58 49.81 -14.70
CA SER A 10 -20.64 48.88 -15.08
C SER A 10 -21.57 48.64 -13.89
N VAL A 11 -22.77 49.22 -13.96
CA VAL A 11 -23.86 49.00 -13.01
C VAL A 11 -24.55 47.69 -13.41
N SER A 12 -24.11 46.57 -12.85
CA SER A 12 -24.78 45.28 -13.02
C SER A 12 -25.87 45.13 -11.95
N PHE A 13 -27.12 45.12 -12.42
CA PHE A 13 -28.32 44.87 -11.63
C PHE A 13 -28.25 43.49 -10.95
N LEU A 14 -28.24 43.48 -9.61
CA LEU A 14 -28.40 42.29 -8.79
C LEU A 14 -29.85 41.77 -8.89
N VAL A 15 -30.07 40.80 -9.77
CA VAL A 15 -31.29 39.99 -9.77
C VAL A 15 -31.24 39.06 -8.55
N LEU A 16 -31.96 39.44 -7.50
CA LEU A 16 -32.23 38.64 -6.30
C LEU A 16 -33.10 37.44 -6.68
N SER A 17 -32.48 36.38 -7.20
CA SER A 17 -33.12 35.07 -7.30
C SER A 17 -33.13 34.45 -5.90
N SER A 18 -34.33 34.11 -5.43
CA SER A 18 -34.55 33.47 -4.13
C SER A 18 -33.68 32.22 -4.02
N PRO A 19 -32.79 32.10 -3.01
CA PRO A 19 -32.00 30.90 -2.82
C PRO A 19 -32.94 29.75 -2.46
N VAL A 20 -33.13 28.83 -3.40
CA VAL A 20 -33.64 27.49 -3.11
C VAL A 20 -32.57 26.81 -2.27
N PHE A 21 -32.59 27.07 -0.97
CA PHE A 21 -31.77 26.36 0.01
C PHE A 21 -32.32 24.94 0.14
N ALA A 22 -32.01 24.08 -0.82
CA ALA A 22 -31.98 22.66 -0.55
C ALA A 22 -30.96 22.47 0.57
N LYS A 23 -31.40 22.01 1.75
CA LYS A 23 -30.51 21.56 2.82
C LYS A 23 -29.69 20.41 2.25
N VAL A 24 -28.52 20.71 1.71
CA VAL A 24 -27.48 19.71 1.51
C VAL A 24 -27.08 19.31 2.92
N SER A 25 -27.69 18.25 3.43
CA SER A 25 -27.23 17.55 4.62
C SER A 25 -25.82 17.10 4.31
N ALA A 26 -24.82 17.88 4.72
CA ALA A 26 -23.44 17.41 4.68
C ALA A 26 -23.42 16.04 5.37
N PRO A 27 -22.82 15.00 4.75
CA PRO A 27 -22.69 13.72 5.41
C PRO A 27 -22.04 13.96 6.78
N ALA A 28 -22.62 13.40 7.83
CA ALA A 28 -22.06 13.53 9.16
C ALA A 28 -20.65 12.93 9.14
N ALA A 29 -19.67 13.70 9.60
CA ALA A 29 -18.29 13.27 9.66
C ALA A 29 -18.19 11.96 10.46
N ASN A 30 -17.50 10.96 9.92
CA ASN A 30 -17.38 9.63 10.49
C ASN A 30 -15.90 9.25 10.61
N ILE A 31 -15.42 9.24 11.85
CA ILE A 31 -14.02 8.94 12.20
C ILE A 31 -13.63 7.51 11.78
N CYS A 32 -14.57 6.57 11.88
CA CYS A 32 -14.32 5.14 11.70
C CYS A 32 -14.18 4.76 10.22
N THR A 33 -14.86 5.50 9.35
CA THR A 33 -14.74 5.37 7.89
C THR A 33 -13.87 6.45 7.25
N TRP A 34 -13.19 7.29 8.06
CA TRP A 34 -12.39 8.42 7.58
C TRP A 34 -13.16 9.40 6.67
N THR A 35 -14.48 9.49 6.85
CA THR A 35 -15.32 10.40 6.07
C THR A 35 -15.32 11.77 6.74
N ASP A 36 -14.63 12.74 6.15
CA ASP A 36 -14.55 14.14 6.64
C ASP A 36 -14.05 14.28 8.09
N ALA A 37 -13.37 13.26 8.62
CA ALA A 37 -12.77 13.26 9.95
C ALA A 37 -11.46 12.47 9.95
N MET A 38 -10.48 12.97 10.72
CA MET A 38 -9.23 12.26 10.99
C MET A 38 -9.27 11.74 12.44
N PRO A 39 -9.14 10.42 12.66
CA PRO A 39 -9.00 9.87 14.02
C PRO A 39 -7.73 10.38 14.69
N VAL A 40 -7.80 10.46 16.01
CA VAL A 40 -6.63 10.50 16.87
C VAL A 40 -5.97 9.13 16.79
N LEU A 41 -4.71 9.10 16.38
CA LEU A 41 -3.94 7.86 16.34
C LEU A 41 -3.63 7.40 17.78
N TYR A 42 -3.53 6.08 17.99
CA TYR A 42 -3.32 5.42 19.27
C TYR A 42 -4.43 5.71 20.29
N HIS A 43 -5.66 5.85 19.78
CA HIS A 43 -6.87 6.04 20.58
C HIS A 43 -7.88 4.94 20.26
N GLU A 44 -8.41 4.32 21.31
CA GLU A 44 -9.43 3.28 21.19
C GLU A 44 -10.82 3.93 21.09
N TYR A 45 -11.52 3.63 20.00
CA TYR A 45 -12.89 4.03 19.74
C TYR A 45 -13.83 2.86 20.02
N GLY A 46 -14.81 3.07 20.91
CA GLY A 46 -15.85 2.09 21.21
C GLY A 46 -17.00 2.09 20.20
N THR A 47 -18.00 1.25 20.46
CA THR A 47 -19.20 1.11 19.62
C THR A 47 -20.11 2.34 19.58
N ASP A 48 -19.91 3.28 20.49
CA ASP A 48 -20.61 4.57 20.53
C ASP A 48 -20.10 5.55 19.45
N VAL A 49 -18.79 5.51 19.17
CA VAL A 49 -18.17 6.32 18.10
C VAL A 49 -18.10 5.55 16.79
N CYS A 50 -17.77 4.25 16.85
CA CYS A 50 -17.70 3.33 15.73
C CYS A 50 -18.81 2.29 15.83
N PRO A 51 -20.06 2.64 15.46
CA PRO A 51 -21.18 1.72 15.56
C PRO A 51 -20.95 0.51 14.65
N PRO A 52 -20.99 -0.71 15.20
CA PRO A 52 -20.72 -1.91 14.42
C PRO A 52 -21.90 -2.21 13.48
N ARG A 53 -21.61 -2.89 12.38
CA ARG A 53 -22.66 -3.37 11.45
C ARG A 53 -23.51 -4.47 12.08
N PHE A 54 -22.87 -5.37 12.82
CA PHE A 54 -23.54 -6.41 13.60
C PHE A 54 -23.31 -6.18 15.09
N ARG A 55 -24.36 -6.34 15.90
CA ARG A 55 -24.28 -6.21 17.35
C ARG A 55 -24.32 -7.58 18.01
N LEU A 56 -23.88 -7.65 19.25
CA LEU A 56 -24.08 -8.84 20.07
C LEU A 56 -25.57 -9.03 20.38
N LYS A 57 -26.05 -10.27 20.25
CA LYS A 57 -27.36 -10.71 20.71
C LYS A 57 -27.42 -10.56 22.23
N PRO A 58 -28.49 -9.97 22.78
CA PRO A 58 -28.65 -9.84 24.23
C PRO A 58 -28.57 -11.20 24.93
N GLY A 59 -27.68 -11.34 25.91
CA GLY A 59 -27.60 -12.50 26.79
C GLY A 59 -26.86 -13.74 26.25
N SER A 60 -26.64 -13.87 24.93
CA SER A 60 -25.89 -15.02 24.38
C SER A 60 -24.40 -14.72 24.12
N GLY A 61 -24.06 -13.45 23.90
CA GLY A 61 -22.70 -13.05 23.52
C GLY A 61 -22.33 -13.45 22.09
N ASP A 62 -23.27 -13.99 21.32
CA ASP A 62 -23.11 -14.24 19.89
C ASP A 62 -23.40 -12.97 19.09
N CYS A 63 -22.90 -12.91 17.88
CA CYS A 63 -23.27 -11.88 16.94
C CYS A 63 -24.69 -12.07 16.40
N GLN A 64 -25.34 -10.94 16.08
CA GLN A 64 -26.52 -10.94 15.22
C GLN A 64 -26.20 -11.65 13.91
N ASP A 65 -27.13 -12.48 13.46
CA ASP A 65 -26.99 -13.20 12.20
C ASP A 65 -27.43 -12.30 11.06
N ASP A 66 -26.61 -12.23 10.00
CA ASP A 66 -27.03 -11.62 8.74
C ASP A 66 -26.72 -12.58 7.58
N PRO A 67 -27.63 -13.53 7.28
CA PRO A 67 -27.49 -14.43 6.14
C PRO A 67 -27.63 -13.69 4.79
N GLY A 68 -27.95 -12.39 4.77
CA GLY A 68 -28.15 -11.64 3.54
C GLY A 68 -26.88 -11.02 2.96
N SER A 69 -25.83 -10.81 3.77
CA SER A 69 -24.80 -9.83 3.40
C SER A 69 -23.80 -10.30 2.33
N PHE A 70 -23.33 -11.55 2.30
CA PHE A 70 -22.32 -11.98 1.30
C PHE A 70 -22.34 -13.49 1.10
N ASN A 71 -22.58 -13.96 -0.15
CA ASN A 71 -22.38 -15.34 -0.67
C ASN A 71 -22.07 -16.37 0.44
N VAL A 72 -23.09 -16.66 1.24
CA VAL A 72 -22.98 -17.30 2.56
C VAL A 72 -22.71 -18.79 2.39
N VAL A 73 -21.52 -19.12 1.91
CA VAL A 73 -20.99 -20.48 2.05
C VAL A 73 -20.78 -20.77 3.56
N ASP A 74 -20.63 -19.72 4.37
CA ASP A 74 -20.27 -19.82 5.77
C ASP A 74 -21.18 -18.93 6.63
N CYS A 75 -22.07 -19.55 7.39
CA CYS A 75 -22.85 -18.87 8.43
C CYS A 75 -21.89 -18.38 9.52
N ALA A 76 -21.35 -17.18 9.35
CA ALA A 76 -20.40 -16.58 10.27
C ALA A 76 -20.53 -15.05 10.26
N SER A 77 -20.35 -14.43 11.42
CA SER A 77 -20.52 -13.00 11.61
C SER A 77 -19.46 -12.45 12.57
N PHE A 78 -19.15 -11.16 12.39
CA PHE A 78 -18.18 -10.44 13.22
C PHE A 78 -18.81 -9.16 13.77
N CYS A 79 -18.83 -9.02 15.09
CA CYS A 79 -19.32 -7.82 15.77
C CYS A 79 -18.15 -6.99 16.22
N GLU A 80 -17.92 -5.89 15.53
CA GLU A 80 -16.96 -4.88 15.95
C GLU A 80 -17.31 -4.35 17.34
N MET A 81 -16.31 -4.31 18.23
CA MET A 81 -16.46 -3.82 19.60
C MET A 81 -15.58 -2.60 19.85
N ARG A 82 -14.40 -2.58 19.24
CA ARG A 82 -13.47 -1.45 19.31
C ARG A 82 -12.66 -1.32 18.04
N THR A 83 -12.28 -0.08 17.73
CA THR A 83 -11.38 0.26 16.63
C THR A 83 -10.29 1.19 17.14
N GLU A 84 -9.04 0.94 16.74
CA GLU A 84 -7.90 1.80 16.97
C GLU A 84 -7.23 2.12 15.62
N PHE A 85 -6.77 3.36 15.46
CA PHE A 85 -5.93 3.75 14.33
C PHE A 85 -4.50 3.98 14.81
N ARG A 86 -3.51 3.46 14.11
CA ARG A 86 -2.09 3.66 14.47
C ARG A 86 -1.22 3.73 13.22
N TYR A 87 0.05 4.08 13.39
CA TYR A 87 1.00 3.89 12.30
C TYR A 87 1.35 2.41 12.14
N GLY A 88 1.53 2.00 10.89
CA GLY A 88 2.13 0.73 10.52
C GLY A 88 3.64 0.83 10.44
N GLN A 89 4.25 -0.27 10.05
CA GLN A 89 5.68 -0.32 9.79
C GLN A 89 6.03 0.56 8.59
N GLU A 90 7.15 1.26 8.69
CA GLU A 90 7.71 2.06 7.61
C GLU A 90 7.99 1.18 6.37
N VAL A 91 7.83 1.75 5.19
CA VAL A 91 8.20 1.15 3.90
C VAL A 91 9.04 2.17 3.13
N PRO A 92 10.37 2.00 3.10
CA PRO A 92 11.24 2.95 2.41
C PRO A 92 10.97 3.00 0.90
N TYR A 93 11.06 4.20 0.32
CA TYR A 93 10.94 4.43 -1.12
C TYR A 93 12.19 3.91 -1.85
N HIS A 94 12.24 2.59 -2.08
CA HIS A 94 13.37 1.90 -2.72
C HIS A 94 13.60 2.29 -4.20
N VAL A 95 12.62 2.94 -4.84
CA VAL A 95 12.78 3.58 -6.16
C VAL A 95 13.65 4.84 -6.13
N MET A 96 13.96 5.36 -4.94
CA MET A 96 14.79 6.53 -4.77
C MET A 96 16.15 6.15 -4.18
N PRO A 97 17.24 6.79 -4.63
CA PRO A 97 18.53 6.65 -4.00
C PRO A 97 18.48 7.22 -2.58
N MET A 98 19.43 6.78 -1.74
CA MET A 98 19.63 7.45 -0.46
C MET A 98 20.09 8.89 -0.71
N CYS A 99 19.55 9.82 0.08
CA CYS A 99 19.92 11.21 0.02
C CYS A 99 21.22 11.45 0.81
N THR A 100 22.14 12.22 0.23
CA THR A 100 23.40 12.63 0.88
C THR A 100 23.52 14.15 0.92
N GLY A 101 24.18 14.63 1.97
CA GLY A 101 24.33 16.02 2.32
C GLY A 101 24.93 16.92 1.25
N GLY A 102 24.62 18.21 1.32
CA GLY A 102 25.08 19.23 0.38
C GLY A 102 24.13 19.48 -0.80
N THR A 103 22.99 18.79 -0.84
CA THR A 103 21.95 18.98 -1.87
C THR A 103 20.54 18.86 -1.25
N SER A 104 19.53 19.34 -1.99
CA SER A 104 18.13 19.07 -1.64
C SER A 104 17.71 17.72 -2.21
N CYS A 105 17.07 16.89 -1.39
CA CYS A 105 16.49 15.63 -1.82
C CYS A 105 14.98 15.76 -1.91
N THR A 106 14.39 15.44 -3.06
CA THR A 106 12.97 15.65 -3.33
C THR A 106 12.26 14.34 -3.64
N LEU A 107 11.25 14.00 -2.85
CA LEU A 107 10.21 13.02 -3.17
C LEU A 107 9.17 13.69 -4.08
N THR A 108 8.93 13.09 -5.23
CA THR A 108 7.99 13.60 -6.25
C THR A 108 6.66 12.84 -6.22
N GLU A 109 5.59 13.51 -6.65
CA GLU A 109 4.21 12.98 -6.56
C GLU A 109 3.99 11.68 -7.33
N ASN A 110 4.81 11.42 -8.34
CA ASN A 110 4.75 10.23 -9.18
C ASN A 110 5.51 9.03 -8.61
N ARG A 111 6.07 9.12 -7.39
CA ARG A 111 6.76 8.01 -6.73
C ARG A 111 5.86 7.44 -5.65
N HIS A 112 5.53 6.17 -5.80
CA HIS A 112 4.76 5.44 -4.79
C HIS A 112 5.58 4.27 -4.26
N VAL A 113 5.10 3.70 -3.17
CA VAL A 113 5.64 2.44 -2.66
C VAL A 113 4.48 1.50 -2.35
N GLY A 114 4.57 0.27 -2.84
CA GLY A 114 3.67 -0.80 -2.49
C GLY A 114 3.82 -1.19 -1.02
N SER A 115 2.70 -1.38 -0.34
CA SER A 115 2.62 -1.83 1.04
C SER A 115 1.72 -3.05 1.10
N ASN A 116 2.27 -4.17 1.55
CA ASN A 116 1.50 -5.35 1.91
C ASN A 116 1.21 -5.31 3.40
N TRP A 117 0.03 -5.78 3.80
CA TRP A 117 -0.22 -6.19 5.18
C TRP A 117 -0.82 -7.58 5.13
N LYS A 118 -0.02 -8.54 5.55
CA LYS A 118 -0.50 -9.91 5.64
C LYS A 118 -1.52 -9.96 6.76
N PHE A 119 -2.74 -10.36 6.40
CA PHE A 119 -3.80 -10.63 7.33
C PHE A 119 -3.35 -11.68 8.35
N LYS A 120 -3.23 -11.28 9.62
CA LYS A 120 -2.93 -12.20 10.72
C LYS A 120 -4.23 -12.60 11.42
N LEU A 121 -5.13 -13.28 10.72
CA LEU A 121 -6.11 -14.08 11.43
C LEU A 121 -5.45 -15.38 11.87
N ASN A 122 -5.72 -15.81 13.10
CA ASN A 122 -5.62 -17.22 13.42
C ASN A 122 -6.47 -17.98 12.38
N GLY A 123 -5.92 -19.02 11.74
CA GLY A 123 -6.54 -19.74 10.62
C GLY A 123 -7.92 -20.36 10.88
N ASN A 124 -8.48 -20.15 12.08
CA ASN A 124 -9.83 -20.51 12.48
C ASN A 124 -10.90 -19.49 12.06
N TYR A 125 -10.49 -18.32 11.54
CA TYR A 125 -11.40 -17.23 11.23
C TYR A 125 -11.43 -16.96 9.72
N LYS A 126 -12.63 -16.78 9.16
CA LYS A 126 -12.84 -16.55 7.73
C LYS A 126 -12.86 -15.05 7.42
N THR A 127 -12.28 -14.62 6.29
CA THR A 127 -12.19 -13.20 5.89
C THR A 127 -13.57 -12.56 5.64
N GLY A 128 -14.50 -13.29 4.99
CA GLY A 128 -15.81 -12.77 4.59
C GLY A 128 -16.60 -12.09 5.71
N PRO A 129 -16.76 -12.72 6.89
CA PRO A 129 -17.39 -12.11 8.05
C PRO A 129 -16.74 -10.80 8.53
N PHE A 130 -15.42 -10.63 8.42
CA PHE A 130 -14.77 -9.34 8.75
C PHE A 130 -15.12 -8.28 7.70
N THR A 131 -15.10 -8.64 6.41
CA THR A 131 -15.49 -7.73 5.32
C THR A 131 -16.92 -7.25 5.48
N ALA A 132 -17.81 -8.13 5.93
CA ALA A 132 -19.19 -7.80 6.22
C ALA A 132 -19.35 -6.98 7.51
N GLY A 133 -18.71 -7.41 8.60
CA GLY A 133 -18.99 -6.94 9.97
C GLY A 133 -18.23 -5.69 10.41
N VAL A 134 -17.05 -5.42 9.86
CA VAL A 134 -16.30 -4.19 10.15
C VAL A 134 -17.00 -2.99 9.52
N ALA A 135 -17.25 -1.94 10.31
CA ALA A 135 -17.85 -0.70 9.82
C ALA A 135 -16.95 -0.07 8.74
N GLY A 136 -17.48 0.15 7.54
CA GLY A 136 -16.67 0.58 6.37
C GLY A 136 -15.98 -0.55 5.60
N GLY A 137 -16.13 -1.80 6.06
CA GLY A 137 -15.56 -2.98 5.42
C GLY A 137 -14.15 -3.33 5.89
N TYR A 138 -13.75 -4.54 5.55
CA TYR A 138 -12.40 -5.08 5.74
C TYR A 138 -11.80 -5.46 4.40
N ASN A 139 -10.56 -5.05 4.15
CA ASN A 139 -9.84 -5.33 2.91
C ASN A 139 -8.38 -5.70 3.21
N GLU A 140 -8.02 -6.94 2.88
CA GLU A 140 -6.68 -7.52 3.05
C GLU A 140 -5.72 -7.24 1.89
N LYS A 141 -6.20 -6.65 0.79
CA LYS A 141 -5.40 -6.45 -0.41
C LYS A 141 -4.31 -5.40 -0.18
N ALA A 142 -3.12 -5.65 -0.72
CA ALA A 142 -2.05 -4.67 -0.81
C ALA A 142 -2.52 -3.38 -1.50
N GLY A 143 -1.78 -2.30 -1.26
CA GLY A 143 -2.00 -1.04 -1.94
C GLY A 143 -0.74 -0.21 -2.01
N GLN A 144 -0.82 0.92 -2.68
CA GLN A 144 0.31 1.86 -2.81
C GLN A 144 0.10 3.08 -1.93
N SER A 145 1.21 3.75 -1.57
CA SER A 145 1.15 5.04 -0.88
C SER A 145 0.37 6.10 -1.68
N GLU A 146 -0.12 7.12 -0.99
CA GLU A 146 -0.52 8.39 -1.62
C GLU A 146 0.66 9.04 -2.38
N SER A 147 0.33 9.94 -3.30
CA SER A 147 1.30 10.81 -3.95
C SER A 147 1.74 11.92 -2.98
N PHE A 148 3.04 12.04 -2.76
CA PHE A 148 3.61 13.08 -1.91
C PHE A 148 4.59 13.94 -2.69
N LYS A 149 4.59 15.25 -2.40
CA LYS A 149 5.67 16.16 -2.81
C LYS A 149 6.36 16.67 -1.55
N TYR A 150 7.60 16.26 -1.35
CA TYR A 150 8.35 16.64 -0.16
C TYR A 150 9.80 16.89 -0.54
N SER A 151 10.42 17.93 0.02
CA SER A 151 11.84 18.21 -0.19
C SER A 151 12.55 18.40 1.13
N LYS A 152 13.77 17.89 1.23
CA LYS A 152 14.62 18.02 2.40
C LYS A 152 15.99 18.55 2.02
N ASP A 153 16.34 19.71 2.54
CA ASP A 153 17.69 20.26 2.41
C ASP A 153 18.60 19.62 3.46
N LEU A 154 19.61 18.89 3.01
CA LEU A 154 20.55 18.19 3.88
C LEU A 154 21.84 18.97 4.00
N LYS A 155 22.30 19.20 5.23
CA LYS A 155 23.61 19.79 5.48
C LYS A 155 24.71 18.84 5.00
N HIS A 156 25.90 19.38 4.83
CA HIS A 156 27.08 18.56 4.55
C HIS A 156 27.22 17.47 5.64
N ASN A 157 27.40 16.21 5.23
CA ASN A 157 27.47 15.00 6.06
C ASN A 157 26.15 14.53 6.71
N GLU A 158 24.99 15.06 6.32
CA GLU A 158 23.71 14.42 6.66
C GLU A 158 23.35 13.38 5.60
N CYS A 159 22.84 12.22 6.02
CA CYS A 159 22.30 11.21 5.12
C CYS A 159 20.89 10.86 5.53
N GLY A 160 20.10 10.33 4.61
CA GLY A 160 18.77 9.84 4.95
C GLY A 160 17.98 9.36 3.75
N TYR A 161 16.74 8.98 3.99
CA TYR A 161 15.86 8.46 2.95
C TYR A 161 14.41 8.85 3.25
N PHE A 162 13.58 8.84 2.21
CA PHE A 162 12.14 8.95 2.37
C PHE A 162 11.54 7.57 2.66
N THR A 163 10.60 7.53 3.60
CA THR A 163 9.83 6.34 3.92
C THR A 163 8.36 6.66 4.01
N PHE A 164 7.52 5.72 3.57
CA PHE A 164 6.08 5.80 3.75
C PHE A 164 5.70 5.06 5.03
N ILE A 165 4.88 5.69 5.86
CA ILE A 165 4.33 5.08 7.07
C ILE A 165 2.81 4.98 6.88
N PRO A 166 2.28 3.78 6.57
CA PRO A 166 0.85 3.60 6.39
C PRO A 166 0.12 3.83 7.72
N ILE A 167 -1.11 4.28 7.65
CA ILE A 167 -2.01 4.27 8.81
C ILE A 167 -2.78 2.96 8.79
N MET A 168 -2.67 2.21 9.88
CA MET A 168 -3.38 0.96 10.11
C MET A 168 -4.63 1.21 10.93
N ARG A 169 -5.69 0.48 10.62
CA ARG A 169 -6.89 0.34 11.43
C ARG A 169 -6.90 -1.07 12.01
N ASP A 170 -6.85 -1.15 13.33
CA ASP A 170 -7.06 -2.38 14.08
C ASP A 170 -8.50 -2.40 14.59
N THR A 171 -9.24 -3.43 14.24
CA THR A 171 -10.61 -3.62 14.69
C THR A 171 -10.70 -4.93 15.45
N CYS A 172 -11.17 -4.87 16.69
CA CYS A 172 -11.38 -6.05 17.52
C CYS A 172 -12.86 -6.23 17.83
N GLY A 173 -13.26 -7.48 17.99
CA GLY A 173 -14.65 -7.83 18.17
C GLY A 173 -14.87 -9.30 18.46
N THR A 174 -16.13 -9.70 18.44
CA THR A 174 -16.56 -11.08 18.65
C THR A 174 -16.82 -11.74 17.30
N TYR A 175 -16.28 -12.95 17.11
CA TYR A 175 -16.53 -13.78 15.94
C TYR A 175 -17.45 -14.95 16.29
N THR A 176 -18.54 -15.10 15.53
CA THR A 176 -19.55 -16.14 15.72
C THR A 176 -19.66 -16.98 14.46
N GLU A 177 -19.83 -18.28 14.63
CA GLU A 177 -20.15 -19.21 13.54
C GLU A 177 -21.39 -20.03 13.87
N GLY A 178 -22.15 -20.38 12.85
CA GLY A 178 -23.28 -21.30 12.92
C GLY A 178 -23.28 -22.28 11.75
N GLN A 179 -24.36 -23.04 11.67
CA GLN A 179 -24.61 -24.00 10.59
C GLN A 179 -25.70 -23.45 9.68
N LEU A 180 -25.48 -23.55 8.37
CA LEU A 180 -26.52 -23.28 7.36
C LEU A 180 -27.50 -24.44 7.35
N ASP A 181 -28.79 -24.15 7.63
CA ASP A 181 -29.83 -25.17 7.60
C ASP A 181 -30.04 -25.75 6.18
N LYS A 182 -29.83 -24.93 5.14
CA LYS A 182 -30.01 -25.30 3.72
C LYS A 182 -29.11 -24.46 2.80
N TYR A 183 -28.05 -25.05 2.25
CA TYR A 183 -27.05 -24.37 1.40
C TYR A 183 -27.63 -23.61 0.19
N ASN A 184 -28.79 -24.02 -0.33
CA ASN A 184 -29.39 -23.46 -1.56
C ASN A 184 -30.64 -22.60 -1.32
N ASN A 185 -30.92 -22.20 -0.08
CA ASN A 185 -32.06 -21.33 0.22
C ASN A 185 -31.58 -19.92 0.60
N PRO A 186 -31.90 -18.86 -0.16
CA PRO A 186 -31.57 -17.48 0.24
C PRO A 186 -32.28 -17.05 1.54
N ALA A 187 -33.33 -17.77 1.95
CA ALA A 187 -33.97 -17.63 3.26
C ALA A 187 -33.41 -18.61 4.30
N ALA A 188 -32.23 -19.22 4.07
CA ALA A 188 -31.59 -20.06 5.06
C ALA A 188 -31.17 -19.21 6.25
N GLU A 189 -31.75 -19.51 7.41
CA GLU A 189 -31.32 -18.95 8.67
C GLU A 189 -30.07 -19.67 9.18
N CYS A 190 -29.20 -18.90 9.81
CA CYS A 190 -28.12 -19.40 10.63
C CYS A 190 -28.68 -20.13 11.84
N LYS A 191 -28.41 -21.42 11.99
CA LYS A 191 -28.77 -22.20 13.19
C LYS A 191 -27.55 -22.50 14.03
N SER A 192 -27.78 -22.73 15.32
CA SER A 192 -26.75 -23.17 16.26
C SER A 192 -25.51 -22.26 16.27
N THR A 193 -25.75 -20.94 16.17
CA THR A 193 -24.69 -19.94 16.23
C THR A 193 -24.02 -20.00 17.58
N ARG A 194 -22.69 -19.96 17.58
CA ARG A 194 -21.87 -19.89 18.78
C ARG A 194 -20.70 -18.96 18.55
N THR A 195 -20.39 -18.15 19.56
CA THR A 195 -19.12 -17.42 19.60
C THR A 195 -17.95 -18.39 19.57
N VAL A 196 -17.10 -18.24 18.55
CA VAL A 196 -15.82 -18.96 18.44
C VAL A 196 -14.78 -18.29 19.34
N GLY A 197 -14.81 -16.97 19.41
CA GLY A 197 -13.94 -16.19 20.29
C GLY A 197 -13.86 -14.72 19.90
N ASN A 198 -12.98 -14.00 20.59
CA ASN A 198 -12.63 -12.64 20.23
C ASN A 198 -11.54 -12.68 19.16
N ALA A 199 -11.68 -11.81 18.16
CA ALA A 199 -10.73 -11.67 17.07
C ALA A 199 -10.38 -10.20 16.86
N CYS A 200 -9.16 -9.96 16.41
CA CYS A 200 -8.74 -8.65 15.94
C CYS A 200 -8.27 -8.80 14.49
N CYS A 201 -8.61 -7.83 13.65
CA CYS A 201 -8.08 -7.71 12.30
C CYS A 201 -7.37 -6.36 12.16
N SER A 202 -6.30 -6.35 11.35
CA SER A 202 -5.58 -5.15 10.97
C SER A 202 -5.72 -4.95 9.47
N GLN A 203 -5.97 -3.72 9.05
CA GLN A 203 -5.93 -3.32 7.64
C GLN A 203 -5.31 -1.94 7.48
N ALA A 204 -4.66 -1.68 6.35
CA ALA A 204 -4.27 -0.31 6.05
C ALA A 204 -5.51 0.51 5.67
N VAL A 205 -5.58 1.74 6.16
CA VAL A 205 -6.67 2.66 5.86
C VAL A 205 -6.60 3.03 4.39
N THR A 206 -7.69 2.89 3.66
CA THR A 206 -7.76 3.27 2.25
C THR A 206 -8.18 4.73 2.12
N VAL A 207 -7.54 5.50 1.24
CA VAL A 207 -7.91 6.90 0.95
C VAL A 207 -9.18 6.96 0.11
N THR A 208 -9.19 6.16 -0.96
CA THR A 208 -10.33 5.95 -1.83
C THR A 208 -10.36 4.50 -2.25
N ASP A 209 -11.44 3.80 -1.91
CA ASP A 209 -11.71 2.47 -2.46
C ASP A 209 -12.45 2.69 -3.79
N ARG A 210 -11.68 2.94 -4.85
CA ARG A 210 -12.26 2.98 -6.20
C ARG A 210 -12.62 1.55 -6.62
N PHE A 211 -13.57 1.40 -7.55
CA PHE A 211 -14.05 0.11 -8.07
C PHE A 211 -12.92 -0.91 -8.34
N TYR A 212 -13.25 -2.20 -8.28
CA TYR A 212 -12.38 -3.40 -8.33
C TYR A 212 -11.14 -3.39 -9.26
N TRP A 213 -11.10 -2.54 -10.29
CA TRP A 213 -9.98 -2.44 -11.23
C TRP A 213 -8.95 -1.36 -10.86
N PHE A 214 -9.23 -0.44 -9.95
CA PHE A 214 -8.24 0.58 -9.57
C PHE A 214 -7.27 0.08 -8.51
N THR A 215 -6.04 0.57 -8.58
CA THR A 215 -5.00 0.34 -7.58
C THR A 215 -5.42 0.99 -6.27
N ARG A 216 -5.46 0.20 -5.20
CA ARG A 216 -5.80 0.68 -3.87
C ARG A 216 -4.76 1.69 -3.40
N VAL A 217 -5.22 2.89 -3.01
CA VAL A 217 -4.35 3.91 -2.40
C VAL A 217 -4.52 3.87 -0.89
N VAL A 218 -3.41 3.59 -0.21
CA VAL A 218 -3.31 3.48 1.24
C VAL A 218 -2.96 4.84 1.82
N ARG A 219 -3.68 5.20 2.88
CA ARG A 219 -3.47 6.42 3.62
C ARG A 219 -2.24 6.29 4.49
N GLY A 220 -1.43 7.33 4.55
CA GLY A 220 -0.27 7.36 5.44
C GLY A 220 0.43 8.70 5.42
N VAL A 221 1.69 8.69 5.82
CA VAL A 221 2.55 9.86 5.77
C VAL A 221 3.89 9.48 5.15
N ALA A 222 4.42 10.34 4.29
CA ALA A 222 5.82 10.29 3.90
C ALA A 222 6.63 11.11 4.91
N VAL A 223 7.70 10.54 5.46
CA VAL A 223 8.63 11.23 6.36
C VAL A 223 10.07 11.02 5.88
N PHE A 224 10.94 11.94 6.25
CA PHE A 224 12.38 11.80 6.03
C PHE A 224 13.05 11.18 7.26
N VAL A 225 13.75 10.07 7.05
CA VAL A 225 14.50 9.38 8.11
C VAL A 225 15.98 9.73 7.97
N TYR A 226 16.53 10.36 9.00
CA TYR A 226 17.95 10.66 9.05
C TYR A 226 18.76 9.43 9.43
N LEU A 227 19.87 9.23 8.73
CA LEU A 227 20.82 8.15 8.93
C LEU A 227 22.19 8.68 9.35
N ASN A 228 22.93 7.86 10.10
CA ASN A 228 24.37 7.99 10.19
C ASN A 228 24.98 7.55 8.85
N CYS A 229 25.71 8.43 8.16
CA CYS A 229 26.22 8.18 6.81
C CYS A 229 27.18 6.99 6.69
N ASP A 230 27.89 6.64 7.77
CA ASP A 230 28.89 5.57 7.76
C ASP A 230 28.27 4.20 8.01
N THR A 231 27.33 4.12 8.97
CA THR A 231 26.71 2.86 9.41
C THR A 231 25.38 2.56 8.73
N LEU A 232 24.80 3.59 8.08
CA LEU A 232 23.45 3.58 7.50
C LEU A 232 22.36 3.19 8.52
N GLU A 233 22.61 3.41 9.81
CA GLU A 233 21.63 3.26 10.88
C GLU A 233 20.88 4.57 11.12
N PRO A 234 19.58 4.53 11.44
CA PRO A 234 18.84 5.73 11.79
C PRO A 234 19.48 6.45 12.98
N LEU A 235 19.49 7.79 12.90
CA LEU A 235 19.86 8.63 14.04
C LEU A 235 18.82 8.49 15.16
N GLU A 236 19.21 8.93 16.36
CA GLU A 236 18.36 8.97 17.54
C GLU A 236 17.03 9.71 17.31
N ASP A 237 16.01 9.34 18.08
CA ASP A 237 14.63 9.83 17.97
C ASP A 237 14.50 11.36 17.91
N LYS A 238 15.38 12.09 18.60
CA LYS A 238 15.39 13.57 18.62
C LYS A 238 15.67 14.22 17.26
N TYR A 239 16.23 13.47 16.31
CA TYR A 239 16.49 13.92 14.94
C TYR A 239 15.40 13.50 13.96
N GLN A 240 14.50 12.61 14.37
CA GLN A 240 13.49 12.01 13.50
C GLN A 240 12.15 12.72 13.60
N GLU A 241 11.34 12.61 12.56
CA GLU A 241 9.96 13.06 12.59
C GLU A 241 9.11 12.18 13.51
N SER A 242 8.14 12.80 14.21
CA SER A 242 7.32 12.13 15.25
C SER A 242 6.69 10.80 14.81
N PRO A 243 6.14 10.65 13.58
CA PRO A 243 5.59 9.37 13.13
C PRO A 243 6.58 8.20 13.18
N PHE A 244 7.85 8.44 12.82
CA PHE A 244 8.90 7.42 12.80
C PHE A 244 9.30 6.91 14.19
N ASN A 245 9.07 7.72 15.22
CA ASN A 245 9.37 7.39 16.61
C ASN A 245 8.25 6.60 17.31
N LYS A 246 7.14 6.31 16.60
CA LYS A 246 6.03 5.58 17.20
C LYS A 246 6.32 4.06 17.27
N PRO A 247 5.72 3.36 18.25
CA PRO A 247 5.93 1.92 18.41
C PRO A 247 5.55 1.13 17.16
N GLY A 248 6.40 0.17 16.77
CA GLY A 248 6.16 -0.71 15.62
C GLY A 248 6.40 -0.09 14.25
N VAL A 249 6.74 1.21 14.17
CA VAL A 249 6.98 1.89 12.89
C VAL A 249 8.34 1.52 12.30
N ARG A 250 9.40 1.48 13.10
CA ARG A 250 10.75 1.21 12.57
C ARG A 250 10.88 -0.19 12.01
N LEU A 251 11.56 -0.33 10.87
CA LEU A 251 12.02 -1.64 10.41
C LEU A 251 12.93 -2.28 11.48
N PRO A 252 12.69 -3.56 11.86
CA PRO A 252 13.53 -4.26 12.82
C PRO A 252 14.95 -4.40 12.28
N ARG A 253 15.92 -3.98 13.10
CA ARG A 253 17.34 -3.92 12.71
C ARG A 253 17.98 -5.31 12.78
N GLY A 254 19.04 -5.50 12.00
CA GLY A 254 19.77 -6.77 11.91
C GLY A 254 19.04 -7.87 11.14
N LEU A 255 17.86 -7.59 10.58
CA LEU A 255 17.15 -8.51 9.72
C LEU A 255 17.58 -8.34 8.24
N GLY A 256 17.40 -9.41 7.45
CA GLY A 256 17.79 -9.44 6.05
C GLY A 256 17.22 -8.29 5.22
N LEU A 257 15.95 -7.91 5.44
CA LEU A 257 15.32 -6.86 4.66
C LEU A 257 15.96 -5.49 4.90
N THR A 258 16.25 -5.13 6.16
CA THR A 258 16.96 -3.89 6.48
C THR A 258 18.37 -3.87 5.89
N ASN A 259 19.07 -5.01 5.87
CA ASN A 259 20.38 -5.10 5.23
C ASN A 259 20.29 -4.91 3.71
N ALA A 260 19.27 -5.48 3.06
CA ALA A 260 19.05 -5.26 1.62
C ALA A 260 18.80 -3.78 1.28
N TYR A 261 18.06 -3.05 2.12
CA TYR A 261 17.92 -1.60 1.96
C TYR A 261 19.27 -0.88 2.07
N LYS A 262 20.09 -1.23 3.07
CA LYS A 262 21.43 -0.66 3.24
C LYS A 262 22.33 -0.94 2.05
N ASP A 263 22.28 -2.15 1.49
CA ASP A 263 23.08 -2.52 0.32
C ASP A 263 22.72 -1.66 -0.90
N ILE A 264 21.43 -1.46 -1.15
CA ILE A 264 20.95 -0.57 -2.23
C ILE A 264 21.36 0.88 -1.96
N TRP A 265 21.20 1.37 -0.74
CA TRP A 265 21.60 2.73 -0.37
C TRP A 265 23.10 2.95 -0.52
N PHE A 266 23.91 2.02 -0.03
CA PHE A 266 25.36 2.05 -0.20
C PHE A 266 25.73 2.05 -1.68
N ALA A 267 25.15 1.16 -2.49
CA ALA A 267 25.41 1.13 -3.93
C ALA A 267 25.02 2.46 -4.61
N SER A 268 23.91 3.08 -4.20
CA SER A 268 23.44 4.36 -4.74
C SER A 268 24.36 5.56 -4.44
N GLN A 269 25.23 5.46 -3.42
CA GLN A 269 26.22 6.51 -3.11
C GLN A 269 27.34 6.60 -4.15
N PHE A 270 27.73 5.47 -4.76
CA PHE A 270 28.89 5.42 -5.66
C PHE A 270 28.50 5.45 -7.13
N LYS A 271 27.28 5.01 -7.45
CA LYS A 271 26.77 5.00 -8.82
C LYS A 271 25.26 5.15 -8.86
N THR A 272 24.78 5.72 -9.96
CA THR A 272 23.35 5.73 -10.26
C THR A 272 22.88 4.30 -10.56
N LEU A 273 21.93 3.80 -9.78
CA LEU A 273 21.31 2.50 -10.03
C LEU A 273 20.26 2.63 -11.15
N ALA A 274 20.37 1.79 -12.18
CA ALA A 274 19.44 1.82 -13.32
C ALA A 274 17.99 1.68 -12.85
N SER A 275 17.74 0.79 -11.88
CA SER A 275 16.45 0.57 -11.21
C SER A 275 15.83 1.83 -10.56
N GLN A 276 16.61 2.87 -10.32
CA GLN A 276 16.18 4.13 -9.69
C GLN A 276 16.19 5.33 -10.66
N SER A 277 16.98 5.29 -11.74
CA SER A 277 17.17 6.42 -12.64
C SER A 277 16.56 6.29 -14.03
N ASP A 278 16.51 5.08 -14.56
CA ASP A 278 16.08 4.88 -15.95
C ASP A 278 14.54 4.94 -16.03
N SER A 279 14.02 5.25 -17.21
CA SER A 279 12.57 5.29 -17.42
C SER A 279 12.03 3.91 -17.76
N ALA A 280 10.82 3.60 -17.28
CA ALA A 280 10.12 2.39 -17.71
C ALA A 280 9.70 2.52 -19.18
N VAL A 281 9.72 1.39 -19.89
CA VAL A 281 9.17 1.27 -21.24
C VAL A 281 7.80 0.64 -21.14
N CYS A 282 6.75 1.40 -21.43
CA CYS A 282 5.37 0.93 -21.34
C CYS A 282 4.95 0.19 -22.61
N ASN A 283 4.24 -0.93 -22.43
CA ASN A 283 3.67 -1.69 -23.53
C ASN A 283 2.27 -1.17 -23.85
N ASP A 284 1.90 -1.13 -25.13
CA ASP A 284 0.54 -0.73 -25.54
C ASP A 284 -0.52 -1.73 -25.07
N ARG A 285 -0.16 -3.02 -25.05
CA ARG A 285 -1.00 -4.13 -24.61
C ARG A 285 -0.95 -4.30 -23.10
N LYS A 286 -1.43 -3.31 -22.35
CA LYS A 286 -1.55 -3.38 -20.88
C LYS A 286 -2.54 -4.49 -20.50
N ASP A 287 -2.06 -5.73 -20.50
CA ASP A 287 -2.89 -6.94 -20.48
C ASP A 287 -3.00 -7.57 -19.08
N VAL A 288 -2.39 -6.95 -18.07
CA VAL A 288 -2.34 -7.48 -16.71
C VAL A 288 -3.07 -6.56 -15.74
N ASN A 289 -3.80 -7.12 -14.79
CA ASN A 289 -4.50 -6.36 -13.76
C ASN A 289 -3.49 -5.70 -12.80
N ALA A 290 -3.55 -4.38 -12.64
CA ALA A 290 -2.61 -3.63 -11.80
C ALA A 290 -2.75 -3.98 -10.31
N THR A 291 -3.95 -4.25 -9.82
CA THR A 291 -4.16 -4.69 -8.43
C THR A 291 -3.49 -6.02 -8.16
N ASP A 292 -3.61 -6.99 -9.08
CA ASP A 292 -2.89 -8.26 -8.96
C ASP A 292 -1.36 -8.06 -8.99
N CYS A 293 -0.86 -7.15 -9.83
CA CYS A 293 0.58 -6.85 -9.88
C CYS A 293 1.09 -6.11 -8.65
N MET A 294 0.25 -5.32 -7.97
CA MET A 294 0.60 -4.68 -6.70
C MET A 294 0.79 -5.74 -5.60
N GLU A 295 -0.03 -6.80 -5.57
CA GLU A 295 0.18 -7.93 -4.65
C GLU A 295 1.52 -8.62 -4.90
N VAL A 296 1.87 -8.86 -6.18
CA VAL A 296 3.18 -9.42 -6.55
C VAL A 296 4.31 -8.50 -6.12
N LEU A 297 4.20 -7.20 -6.41
CA LEU A 297 5.22 -6.21 -6.07
C LEU A 297 5.45 -6.13 -4.55
N ALA A 298 4.36 -6.12 -3.78
CA ALA A 298 4.43 -6.04 -2.34
C ALA A 298 5.00 -7.34 -1.72
N ASP A 299 4.67 -8.52 -2.26
CA ASP A 299 5.32 -9.79 -1.87
C ASP A 299 6.82 -9.82 -2.19
N VAL A 300 7.23 -9.37 -3.38
CA VAL A 300 8.65 -9.30 -3.76
C VAL A 300 9.40 -8.30 -2.88
N THR A 301 8.76 -7.20 -2.49
CA THR A 301 9.33 -6.22 -1.55
C THR A 301 9.51 -6.81 -0.14
N ASP A 302 8.52 -7.55 0.37
CA ASP A 302 8.62 -8.29 1.65
C ASP A 302 9.79 -9.28 1.64
N ARG A 303 10.07 -9.88 0.47
CA ARG A 303 11.20 -10.78 0.22
C ARG A 303 12.45 -10.05 -0.25
N GLY A 304 12.54 -8.73 -0.04
CA GLY A 304 13.64 -7.91 -0.55
C GLY A 304 15.05 -8.34 -0.11
N ALA A 305 15.15 -9.13 0.97
CA ALA A 305 16.38 -9.76 1.45
C ALA A 305 16.89 -10.91 0.55
N ASP A 306 16.00 -11.54 -0.21
CA ASP A 306 16.33 -12.66 -1.08
C ASP A 306 17.12 -12.17 -2.29
N VAL A 307 17.97 -13.05 -2.82
CA VAL A 307 18.77 -12.80 -4.02
C VAL A 307 18.30 -13.68 -5.17
N VAL A 308 18.45 -13.20 -6.39
CA VAL A 308 18.14 -13.98 -7.60
C VAL A 308 18.98 -15.26 -7.63
N PRO A 309 18.36 -16.45 -7.78
CA PRO A 309 19.12 -17.68 -7.93
C PRO A 309 19.94 -17.65 -9.23
N LEU A 310 21.20 -18.07 -9.14
CA LEU A 310 22.13 -18.09 -10.27
C LEU A 310 21.94 -19.29 -11.23
N SER A 311 20.92 -20.11 -10.99
CA SER A 311 20.55 -21.19 -11.90
C SER A 311 19.87 -20.61 -13.14
N ASN A 312 20.32 -21.01 -14.33
CA ASN A 312 19.74 -20.65 -15.64
C ASN A 312 19.79 -19.16 -16.02
N THR A 313 20.77 -18.41 -15.49
CA THR A 313 20.99 -16.99 -15.79
C THR A 313 21.73 -16.74 -17.12
N ALA A 314 21.49 -17.59 -18.12
CA ALA A 314 22.05 -17.40 -19.46
C ALA A 314 21.31 -16.26 -20.18
N LYS A 315 22.02 -15.53 -21.05
CA LYS A 315 21.44 -14.46 -21.84
C LYS A 315 20.21 -14.94 -22.62
N GLY A 316 19.11 -14.20 -22.54
CA GLY A 316 17.86 -14.51 -23.21
C GLY A 316 16.91 -15.42 -22.42
N ASN A 317 17.38 -16.05 -21.34
CA ASN A 317 16.50 -16.72 -20.38
C ASN A 317 15.82 -15.70 -19.46
N GLY A 318 14.90 -16.17 -18.64
CA GLY A 318 14.34 -15.41 -17.54
C GLY A 318 13.72 -16.30 -16.47
N ILE A 319 13.32 -15.67 -15.37
CA ILE A 319 12.70 -16.35 -14.23
C ILE A 319 11.48 -15.57 -13.73
N THR A 320 10.50 -16.29 -13.19
CA THR A 320 9.38 -15.68 -12.47
C THR A 320 9.80 -15.38 -11.04
N ILE A 321 9.78 -14.10 -10.66
CA ILE A 321 10.15 -13.61 -9.32
C ILE A 321 8.96 -13.71 -8.36
N GLY A 322 7.75 -13.48 -8.88
CA GLY A 322 6.50 -13.61 -8.13
C GLY A 322 5.30 -13.70 -9.06
N ALA A 323 4.19 -14.22 -8.55
CA ALA A 323 2.94 -14.33 -9.30
C ALA A 323 1.72 -14.31 -8.38
N PHE A 324 0.66 -13.64 -8.81
CA PHE A 324 -0.61 -13.55 -8.10
C PHE A 324 -1.75 -13.43 -9.10
N ASN A 325 -2.79 -14.26 -8.99
CA ASN A 325 -3.93 -14.29 -9.92
C ASN A 325 -3.51 -14.20 -11.40
N SER A 326 -3.74 -13.08 -12.08
CA SER A 326 -3.40 -12.88 -13.50
C SER A 326 -1.98 -12.36 -13.74
N CYS A 327 -1.31 -11.82 -12.72
CA CYS A 327 -0.02 -11.15 -12.85
C CYS A 327 1.18 -12.05 -12.54
N ILE A 328 2.23 -11.88 -13.34
CA ILE A 328 3.58 -12.40 -13.13
C ILE A 328 4.55 -11.22 -13.15
N MET A 329 5.47 -11.18 -12.18
CA MET A 329 6.69 -10.37 -12.28
C MET A 329 7.82 -11.25 -12.81
N HIS A 330 8.28 -10.95 -14.01
CA HIS A 330 9.29 -11.73 -14.72
C HIS A 330 10.60 -10.94 -14.84
N LEU A 331 11.73 -11.61 -14.58
CA LEU A 331 13.07 -11.06 -14.75
C LEU A 331 13.74 -11.75 -15.94
N SER A 332 14.05 -11.00 -16.99
CA SER A 332 14.83 -11.47 -18.14
C SER A 332 16.30 -11.09 -18.01
N PHE A 333 17.19 -11.99 -18.45
CA PHE A 333 18.64 -11.77 -18.40
C PHE A 333 19.14 -11.22 -19.74
N ASN A 334 19.62 -9.99 -19.72
CA ASN A 334 20.15 -9.30 -20.90
C ASN A 334 21.58 -9.73 -21.24
N GLU A 335 22.26 -10.39 -20.30
CA GLU A 335 23.56 -11.01 -20.45
C GLU A 335 23.69 -12.27 -19.58
N GLU A 336 24.74 -13.04 -19.81
CA GLU A 336 25.05 -14.21 -18.97
C GLU A 336 25.64 -13.76 -17.64
N TRP A 337 25.00 -14.14 -16.54
CA TRP A 337 25.52 -13.81 -15.21
C TRP A 337 26.57 -14.81 -14.76
N THR A 338 27.71 -14.29 -14.30
CA THR A 338 28.77 -15.11 -13.71
C THR A 338 28.50 -15.34 -12.21
N PRO A 339 28.51 -16.60 -11.73
CA PRO A 339 28.39 -16.88 -10.31
C PRO A 339 29.42 -16.13 -9.46
N GLY A 340 28.99 -15.57 -8.33
CA GLY A 340 29.83 -14.78 -7.42
C GLY A 340 30.07 -13.32 -7.82
N ARG A 341 29.88 -12.96 -9.10
CA ARG A 341 29.92 -11.55 -9.55
C ARG A 341 28.54 -10.90 -9.50
N CYS A 342 27.49 -11.65 -9.84
CA CYS A 342 26.13 -11.14 -9.93
C CYS A 342 25.34 -11.44 -8.68
N VAL A 343 25.16 -10.42 -7.84
CA VAL A 343 24.26 -10.45 -6.68
C VAL A 343 23.25 -9.34 -6.88
N VAL A 344 22.01 -9.72 -7.23
CA VAL A 344 20.87 -8.81 -7.42
C VAL A 344 19.82 -9.21 -6.40
N SER A 345 19.45 -8.28 -5.52
CA SER A 345 18.42 -8.51 -4.51
C SER A 345 17.03 -8.35 -5.12
N TYR A 346 16.05 -8.99 -4.49
CA TYR A 346 14.64 -8.83 -4.87
C TYR A 346 14.17 -7.39 -4.65
N LEU A 347 14.78 -6.67 -3.69
CA LEU A 347 14.48 -5.26 -3.46
C LEU A 347 14.90 -4.36 -4.64
N GLU A 348 16.01 -4.66 -5.32
CA GLU A 348 16.44 -3.92 -6.51
C GLU A 348 15.48 -4.17 -7.69
N ILE A 349 14.99 -5.40 -7.81
CA ILE A 349 13.95 -5.77 -8.80
C ILE A 349 12.63 -5.06 -8.49
N ALA A 350 12.24 -5.02 -7.22
CA ALA A 350 11.05 -4.30 -6.76
C ALA A 350 11.13 -2.81 -7.10
N ALA A 351 12.31 -2.19 -7.01
CA ALA A 351 12.49 -0.77 -7.35
C ALA A 351 12.23 -0.51 -8.84
N ALA A 352 12.80 -1.34 -9.71
CA ALA A 352 12.56 -1.26 -11.14
C ALA A 352 11.07 -1.54 -11.47
N ALA A 353 10.48 -2.55 -10.84
CA ALA A 353 9.08 -2.92 -11.05
C ALA A 353 8.09 -1.85 -10.55
N GLN A 354 8.37 -1.20 -9.42
CA GLN A 354 7.59 -0.05 -8.93
C GLN A 354 7.68 1.12 -9.92
N THR A 355 8.80 1.33 -10.60
CA THR A 355 8.88 2.34 -11.67
C THR A 355 8.00 1.98 -12.88
N VAL A 356 7.88 0.70 -13.24
CA VAL A 356 6.88 0.23 -14.23
C VAL A 356 5.47 0.51 -13.71
N PHE A 357 5.22 0.26 -12.43
CA PHE A 357 3.92 0.48 -11.81
C PHE A 357 3.48 1.95 -11.86
N ASP A 358 4.37 2.85 -11.42
CA ASP A 358 4.14 4.29 -11.36
C ASP A 358 3.94 4.90 -12.75
N THR A 359 4.64 4.38 -13.77
CA THR A 359 4.68 5.00 -15.11
C THR A 359 3.69 4.35 -16.09
N CYS A 360 3.51 3.03 -16.01
CA CYS A 360 2.84 2.25 -17.04
C CYS A 360 1.44 1.77 -16.67
N THR A 361 0.97 2.01 -15.44
CA THR A 361 -0.42 1.73 -15.07
C THR A 361 -1.38 2.66 -15.83
N ASN A 362 -2.41 2.10 -16.45
CA ASN A 362 -3.50 2.88 -17.03
C ASN A 362 -4.57 3.11 -15.97
N ASN A 363 -4.61 4.34 -15.47
CA ASN A 363 -5.58 4.75 -14.45
C ASN A 363 -7.04 4.59 -14.89
N ASN A 364 -7.36 4.55 -16.19
CA ASN A 364 -8.74 4.39 -16.65
C ASN A 364 -9.20 2.94 -16.68
N THR A 365 -8.29 2.01 -17.00
CA THR A 365 -8.63 0.59 -17.18
C THR A 365 -8.20 -0.28 -16.01
N GLY A 366 -7.33 0.21 -15.13
CA GLY A 366 -6.77 -0.62 -14.06
C GLY A 366 -5.75 -1.65 -14.54
N MET A 367 -5.24 -1.47 -15.75
CA MET A 367 -4.33 -2.42 -16.38
C MET A 367 -2.91 -1.88 -16.47
N ILE A 368 -1.93 -2.77 -16.40
CA ILE A 368 -0.50 -2.46 -16.46
C ILE A 368 0.19 -3.32 -17.52
N GLY A 369 1.23 -2.77 -18.13
CA GLY A 369 2.12 -3.49 -19.04
C GLY A 369 3.34 -2.65 -19.35
N GLY A 370 4.52 -3.24 -19.22
CA GLY A 370 5.78 -2.56 -19.47
C GLY A 370 6.96 -3.32 -18.89
N SER A 371 8.13 -2.72 -19.03
CA SER A 371 9.39 -3.26 -18.54
C SER A 371 10.32 -2.16 -18.07
N HIS A 372 11.27 -2.51 -17.21
CA HIS A 372 12.26 -1.58 -16.69
C HIS A 372 13.60 -2.30 -16.45
N VAL A 373 14.70 -1.61 -16.73
CA VAL A 373 16.05 -2.15 -16.58
C VAL A 373 16.42 -2.19 -15.10
N VAL A 374 16.61 -3.39 -14.57
CA VAL A 374 17.12 -3.58 -13.19
C VAL A 374 18.59 -3.19 -13.14
N ARG A 375 19.39 -3.75 -14.06
CA ARG A 375 20.81 -3.43 -14.26
C ARG A 375 21.17 -3.39 -15.72
N ARG A 376 22.17 -2.57 -16.06
CA ARG A 376 22.68 -2.42 -17.44
C ARG A 376 23.60 -3.57 -17.82
N ILE A 377 23.75 -3.81 -19.12
CA ILE A 377 24.72 -4.77 -19.68
C ILE A 377 26.13 -4.40 -19.20
N GLY A 378 26.91 -5.40 -18.78
CA GLY A 378 28.22 -5.27 -18.13
C GLY A 378 28.16 -5.32 -16.60
N GLU A 379 26.97 -5.15 -16.01
CA GLU A 379 26.74 -5.08 -14.57
C GLU A 379 25.70 -6.09 -14.08
N CYS A 380 25.62 -7.27 -14.69
CA CYS A 380 24.56 -8.26 -14.50
C CYS A 380 23.25 -7.78 -15.11
N GLY A 381 23.34 -7.39 -16.38
CA GLY A 381 22.25 -6.84 -17.17
C GLY A 381 20.97 -7.67 -17.08
N ALA A 382 19.88 -7.05 -16.64
CA ALA A 382 18.58 -7.67 -16.54
C ALA A 382 17.44 -6.66 -16.59
N THR A 383 16.27 -7.11 -17.01
CA THR A 383 15.06 -6.31 -17.18
C THR A 383 13.91 -7.00 -16.45
N VAL A 384 13.14 -6.24 -15.67
CA VAL A 384 11.90 -6.72 -15.05
C VAL A 384 10.70 -6.30 -15.90
N SER A 385 9.68 -7.16 -15.98
CA SER A 385 8.41 -6.87 -16.63
C SER A 385 7.23 -7.47 -15.88
N PHE A 386 6.06 -6.86 -16.07
CA PHE A 386 4.79 -7.47 -15.66
C PHE A 386 4.15 -8.16 -16.86
N LEU A 387 3.86 -9.45 -16.71
CA LEU A 387 3.30 -10.31 -17.76
C LEU A 387 2.02 -10.99 -17.28
N SER A 388 1.16 -11.38 -18.21
CA SER A 388 0.00 -12.23 -17.91
C SER A 388 0.48 -13.67 -17.68
N LYS A 389 -0.19 -14.42 -16.81
CA LYS A 389 0.04 -15.87 -16.68
C LYS A 389 -0.15 -16.65 -17.98
N SER A 390 -0.91 -16.11 -18.93
CA SER A 390 -1.11 -16.70 -20.26
C SER A 390 0.00 -16.37 -21.26
N THR A 391 0.93 -15.47 -20.94
CA THR A 391 2.03 -15.09 -21.82
C THR A 391 3.03 -16.25 -21.91
N PRO A 392 3.32 -16.78 -23.11
CA PRO A 392 4.40 -17.74 -23.30
C PRO A 392 5.74 -17.09 -22.93
N LEU A 393 6.51 -17.74 -22.06
CA LEU A 393 7.86 -17.32 -21.66
C LEU A 393 8.93 -17.93 -22.55
#